data_AF-A0A4S8MDZ8-F1
#
_entry.id   AF-A0A4S8MDZ8-F1
#
_cell.length_a   1.000
_cell.length_b   1.000
_cell.length_c   1.000
_cell.angle_alpha   90.00
_cell.angle_beta   90.00
_cell.angle_gamma   90.00
#
_symmetry.space_group_name_H-M   'P 1'
#
loop_
_entity.id
_entity.type
_entity.pdbx_description
1 polymer ?
#
loop_
_entity_poly.entity_id
_entity_poly.type
_entity_poly.pdbx_seq_one_letter_code
_entity_poly.pdbx_strand_id
1 'polypeptide(L)'
;GSQMDVHCLLETIDDKRRWAVKALLDSGCTGTSVSRCFVKKNHITTMRTLKPIKVFNADGTENADGPITEYVEFRLVIGNHAEKITAAVTNLGS
;
A
#
# COMPACT_ATOMS: atom_id res chain seq x y z
N GLY A 1 -10.84 -7.34 16.59
CA GLY A 1 -9.65 -8.19 16.39
C GLY A 1 -8.43 -7.40 16.79
N SER A 2 -7.39 -8.01 17.37
CA SER A 2 -6.18 -7.29 17.73
C SER A 2 -5.47 -6.82 16.47
N GLN A 3 -5.54 -5.52 16.20
CA GLN A 3 -4.78 -4.87 15.16
C GLN A 3 -3.29 -5.01 15.50
N MET A 4 -2.51 -5.67 14.65
CA MET A 4 -1.06 -5.80 14.85
C MET A 4 -0.32 -4.81 13.95
N ASP A 5 0.32 -3.84 14.59
CA ASP A 5 1.21 -2.92 13.92
C ASP A 5 2.61 -3.52 13.80
N VAL A 6 3.17 -3.50 12.60
CA VAL A 6 4.52 -3.97 12.29
C VAL A 6 5.39 -2.78 11.90
N HIS A 7 6.53 -2.63 12.57
CA HIS A 7 7.54 -1.67 12.14
C HIS A 7 8.30 -2.22 10.94
N CYS A 8 8.30 -1.45 9.85
CA CYS A 8 8.97 -1.86 8.63
C CYS A 8 9.67 -0.69 7.94
N LEU A 9 10.63 -1.03 7.09
CA LEU A 9 11.28 -0.08 6.20
C LEU A 9 10.71 -0.27 4.79
N LEU A 10 10.20 0.79 4.20
CA LEU A 10 9.86 0.84 2.79
C LEU A 10 10.99 1.51 2.01
N GLU A 11 11.44 0.87 0.94
CA GLU A 11 12.38 1.45 -0.02
C GLU A 11 11.75 1.48 -1.42
N THR A 12 11.77 2.63 -2.09
CA THR A 12 11.37 2.76 -3.50
C THR A 12 12.38 2.06 -4.42
N ILE A 13 11.87 1.38 -5.45
CA ILE A 13 12.74 0.60 -6.34
C ILE A 13 13.55 1.50 -7.29
N ASP A 14 12.95 2.59 -7.76
CA ASP A 14 13.50 3.51 -8.77
C ASP A 14 14.61 4.42 -8.20
N ASP A 15 14.35 5.07 -7.07
CA ASP A 15 15.25 6.09 -6.51
C ASP A 15 15.85 5.75 -5.13
N LYS A 16 15.54 4.55 -4.60
CA LYS A 16 16.09 4.00 -3.35
C LYS A 16 15.84 4.85 -2.10
N ARG A 17 14.86 5.75 -2.12
CA ARG A 17 14.42 6.50 -0.93
C ARG A 17 13.75 5.56 0.07
N ARG A 18 13.94 5.85 1.36
CA ARG A 18 13.55 4.97 2.47
C ARG A 18 12.70 5.67 3.51
N TRP A 19 11.71 4.96 4.03
CA TRP A 19 10.87 5.42 5.15
C TRP A 19 10.69 4.30 6.17
N ALA A 20 10.93 4.63 7.44
CA ALA A 20 10.46 3.79 8.53
C ALA A 20 8.97 4.07 8.73
N VAL A 21 8.13 3.05 8.57
CA VAL A 21 6.69 3.16 8.69
C VAL A 21 6.14 2.11 9.65
N LYS A 22 4.94 2.40 10.15
CA LYS A 22 4.13 1.44 10.88
C LYS A 22 3.09 0.90 9.90
N ALA A 23 3.19 -0.37 9.56
CA ALA A 23 2.26 -1.05 8.67
C ALA A 23 1.26 -1.86 9.50
N LEU A 24 0.03 -1.90 9.04
CA LEU A 24 -1.00 -2.76 9.61
C LEU A 24 -0.93 -4.15 8.98
N LEU A 25 -0.77 -5.19 9.80
CA LEU A 25 -1.02 -6.56 9.37
C LEU A 25 -2.52 -6.86 9.44
N ASP A 26 -3.15 -7.00 8.27
CA ASP A 26 -4.57 -7.31 8.12
C ASP A 26 -4.77 -8.59 7.30
N SER A 27 -5.24 -9.65 7.95
CA SER A 27 -5.56 -10.92 7.28
C SER A 27 -6.82 -10.87 6.42
N GLY A 28 -7.64 -9.81 6.56
CA GLY A 28 -8.84 -9.58 5.75
C GLY A 28 -8.55 -8.95 4.38
N CYS A 29 -7.31 -8.53 4.12
CA CYS A 29 -6.95 -7.89 2.87
C CYS A 29 -6.27 -8.86 1.90
N THR A 30 -6.81 -8.97 0.68
CA THR A 30 -6.28 -9.87 -0.36
C THR A 30 -4.95 -9.38 -0.96
N GLY A 31 -4.54 -8.13 -0.69
CA GLY A 31 -3.31 -7.56 -1.24
C GLY A 31 -2.75 -6.42 -0.39
N THR A 32 -1.52 -5.99 -0.70
CA THR A 32 -0.91 -4.85 0.02
C THR A 32 -1.42 -3.53 -0.53
N SER A 33 -1.67 -2.57 0.37
CA SER A 33 -2.15 -1.22 0.01
C SER A 33 -1.30 -0.15 0.68
N VAL A 34 -1.16 1.01 0.02
CA VAL A 34 -0.45 2.17 0.52
C VAL A 34 -1.32 3.42 0.43
N SER A 35 -1.24 4.28 1.45
CA SER A 35 -2.01 5.53 1.50
C SER A 35 -1.65 6.46 0.34
N ARG A 36 -2.67 6.92 -0.39
CA ARG A 36 -2.55 7.97 -1.42
C ARG A 36 -1.93 9.25 -0.88
N CYS A 37 -2.24 9.62 0.36
CA CYS A 37 -1.65 10.79 1.01
C CYS A 37 -0.15 10.61 1.25
N PHE A 38 0.28 9.41 1.66
CA PHE A 38 1.70 9.09 1.82
C PHE A 38 2.47 9.19 0.50
N VAL A 39 1.91 8.62 -0.57
CA VAL A 39 2.50 8.67 -1.92
C VAL A 39 2.64 10.10 -2.41
N LYS A 40 1.57 10.91 -2.31
CA LYS A 40 1.59 12.32 -2.75
C LYS A 40 2.55 13.17 -1.92
N LYS A 41 2.51 13.06 -0.58
CA LYS A 41 3.38 13.83 0.31
C LYS A 41 4.86 13.57 0.05
N ASN A 42 5.21 12.32 -0.24
CA ASN A 42 6.59 11.92 -0.49
C ASN A 42 6.99 11.97 -1.96
N HIS A 43 6.11 12.40 -2.88
CA HIS A 43 6.38 12.42 -4.32
C HIS A 43 6.92 11.08 -4.83
N ILE A 44 6.26 9.99 -4.43
CA ILE A 44 6.64 8.63 -4.83
C ILE A 44 6.10 8.36 -6.23
N THR A 45 6.95 7.87 -7.12
CA THR A 45 6.58 7.48 -8.49
C THR A 45 5.59 6.32 -8.45
N THR A 46 4.48 6.43 -9.19
CA THR A 46 3.45 5.40 -9.30
C THR A 46 3.35 4.87 -10.72
N MET A 47 2.98 3.60 -10.87
CA MET A 47 2.61 3.00 -12.15
C MET A 47 1.07 3.01 -12.29
N ARG A 48 0.58 3.49 -13.43
CA ARG A 48 -0.86 3.44 -13.74
C ARG A 48 -1.22 2.12 -14.40
N THR A 49 -2.36 1.53 -13.98
CA THR A 49 -2.93 0.38 -14.70
C THR A 49 -3.73 0.83 -15.90
N LEU A 50 -3.64 0.07 -17.00
CA LEU A 50 -4.50 0.24 -18.17
C LEU A 50 -5.96 -0.12 -17.90
N LYS A 51 -6.22 -0.98 -16.90
CA LYS A 51 -7.56 -1.40 -16.48
C LYS A 51 -7.74 -1.15 -14.98
N PRO A 52 -8.60 -0.21 -14.58
CA PRO A 52 -8.91 0.02 -13.17
C PRO A 52 -9.46 -1.25 -12.51
N ILE A 53 -9.00 -1.56 -11.29
CA ILE A 53 -9.53 -2.68 -10.51
C ILE A 53 -10.63 -2.16 -9.59
N LYS A 54 -11.85 -2.69 -9.72
CA LYS A 54 -12.93 -2.40 -8.77
C LYS A 54 -12.59 -3.02 -7.42
N VAL A 55 -12.60 -2.20 -6.38
CA VAL A 55 -12.43 -2.64 -5.00
C VAL A 55 -13.75 -2.52 -4.29
N PHE A 56 -14.11 -3.57 -3.56
CA PHE A 56 -15.25 -3.58 -2.67
C PHE A 56 -14.75 -3.58 -1.23
N ASN A 57 -15.42 -2.84 -0.36
CA ASN A 57 -15.21 -2.90 1.08
C ASN A 57 -15.72 -4.25 1.63
N ALA A 58 -15.38 -4.55 2.89
CA ALA A 58 -15.81 -5.80 3.54
C ALA A 58 -17.34 -5.97 3.64
N ASP A 59 -18.09 -4.87 3.60
CA ASP A 59 -19.56 -4.85 3.58
C ASP A 59 -20.16 -5.02 2.16
N GLY A 60 -19.31 -5.21 1.14
CA GLY A 60 -19.72 -5.39 -0.25
C GLY A 60 -20.02 -4.09 -1.00
N THR A 61 -19.92 -2.92 -0.35
CA THR A 61 -20.05 -1.63 -1.03
C THR A 61 -18.83 -1.37 -1.91
N GLU A 62 -19.00 -0.63 -3.01
CA GLU A 62 -17.84 -0.13 -3.76
C GLU A 62 -17.01 0.78 -2.86
N ASN A 63 -15.68 0.68 -2.97
CA ASN A 63 -14.81 1.60 -2.29
C ASN A 63 -15.16 3.04 -2.73
N ALA A 64 -15.50 3.90 -1.77
CA ALA A 64 -15.95 5.28 -2.04
C ALA A 64 -14.89 6.11 -2.79
N ASP A 65 -13.63 5.71 -2.69
CA ASP A 65 -12.50 6.33 -3.39
C ASP A 65 -12.33 5.86 -4.85
N GLY A 66 -13.27 5.05 -5.35
CA GLY A 66 -13.28 4.53 -6.71
C GLY A 66 -12.33 3.36 -6.92
N PRO A 67 -12.13 2.94 -8.19
CA PRO A 67 -11.28 1.80 -8.50
C PRO A 67 -9.79 2.13 -8.27
N ILE A 68 -8.99 1.10 -7.98
CA ILE A 68 -7.53 1.24 -7.96
C ILE A 68 -7.04 1.46 -9.39
N THR A 69 -6.38 2.60 -9.61
CA THR A 69 -5.77 2.98 -10.89
C THR A 69 -4.25 3.10 -10.83
N GLU A 70 -3.68 3.12 -9.62
CA GLU A 70 -2.27 3.40 -9.37
C GLU A 70 -1.67 2.37 -8.40
N TYR A 71 -0.44 1.96 -8.69
CA TYR A 71 0.35 1.02 -7.89
C TYR A 71 1.76 1.56 -7.67
N VAL A 72 2.40 1.09 -6.59
CA VAL A 72 3.82 1.34 -6.31
C VAL A 72 4.50 0.02 -5.98
N GLU A 73 5.72 -0.15 -6.48
CA GLU A 73 6.59 -1.24 -6.03
C GLU A 73 7.53 -0.74 -4.93
N PHE A 74 7.59 -1.49 -3.83
CA PHE A 74 8.54 -1.23 -2.75
C PHE A 74 9.38 -2.48 -2.48
N ARG A 75 10.58 -2.26 -1.95
CA ARG A 75 11.26 -3.26 -1.14
C ARG A 75 10.87 -3.02 0.32
N LEU A 76 10.12 -3.96 0.88
CA LEU A 76 9.69 -3.97 2.27
C LEU A 76 10.71 -4.77 3.10
N VAL A 77 11.16 -4.21 4.22
CA VAL A 77 12.05 -4.90 5.16
C VAL A 77 11.39 -4.97 6.53
N ILE A 78 11.30 -6.18 7.08
CA ILE A 78 10.80 -6.46 8.43
C ILE A 78 11.84 -7.35 9.13
N GLY A 79 12.49 -6.83 10.17
CA GLY A 79 13.58 -7.54 10.83
C GLY A 79 14.72 -7.87 9.84
N ASN A 80 15.03 -9.16 9.69
CA ASN A 80 16.02 -9.66 8.73
C ASN A 80 15.43 -10.11 7.39
N HIS A 81 14.11 -10.00 7.21
CA HIS A 81 13.42 -10.37 5.98
C HIS A 81 13.23 -9.14 5.08
N ALA A 82 13.46 -9.32 3.79
CA ALA A 82 13.22 -8.30 2.78
C ALA A 82 12.53 -8.90 1.57
N GLU A 83 11.46 -8.25 1.12
CA GLU A 83 10.64 -8.72 0.00
C GLU A 83 10.29 -7.54 -0.93
N LYS A 84 10.18 -7.83 -2.23
CA LYS A 84 9.62 -6.87 -3.18
C LYS A 84 8.11 -7.03 -3.20
N ILE A 85 7.38 -5.97 -2.88
CA ILE A 85 5.93 -5.94 -2.84
C ILE A 85 5.37 -4.96 -3.86
N THR A 86 4.15 -5.24 -4.34
CA THR A 86 3.34 -4.29 -5.12
C THR A 86 2.19 -3.83 -4.24
N ALA A 87 2.13 -2.52 -3.97
CA ALA A 87 1.10 -1.91 -3.16
C ALA A 87 0.12 -1.11 -4.03
N ALA A 88 -1.18 -1.37 -3.85
CA ALA A 88 -2.23 -0.55 -4.44
C ALA A 88 -2.28 0.83 -3.77
N VAL A 89 -2.34 1.90 -4.57
CA VAL A 89 -2.50 3.26 -4.04
C VAL A 89 -3.98 3.52 -3.80
N THR A 90 -4.37 3.56 -2.52
CA THR A 90 -5.75 3.79 -2.11
C THR A 90 -5.80 4.65 -0.85
N ASN A 91 -6.99 5.07 -0.45
CA ASN A 91 -7.19 5.67 0.86
C ASN A 91 -7.31 4.53 1.88
N LEU A 92 -6.41 4.52 2.87
CA LEU A 92 -6.53 3.61 4.00
C LEU A 92 -7.47 4.33 4.97
N GLY A 93 -8.64 3.75 5.23
CA GLY A 93 -9.67 4.36 6.10
C GLY A 93 -9.08 4.92 7.39
N SER A 94 -9.63 6.04 7.86
CA SER A 94 -9.21 6.77 9.06
C SER A 94 -9.40 5.97 10.34
#